data_AF-A0A3M1RXH5-F1
#
_entry.id   AF-A0A3M1RXH5-F1
#
_cell.length_a   1.000
_cell.length_b   1.000
_cell.length_c   1.000
_cell.angle_alpha   90.00
_cell.angle_beta   90.00
_cell.angle_gamma   90.00
#
_symmetry.space_group_name_H-M   'P 1'
#
loop_
_entity.id
_entity.type
_entity.pdbx_description
1 polymer ?
#
loop_
_entity_poly.entity_id
_entity_poly.type
_entity_poly.pdbx_seq_one_letter_code
_entity_poly.pdbx_strand_id
1 'polypeptide(L)'
;MDRKRRKISILLAVIILLSFLAYNSKAEDNYIIGEEDVLDIFVWNNPDLSRKVTVRPDGMISLPLVNDVKAKGLTPMALRNVLIKKLSEFVETLDLTV
;
A
#
# COMPACT_ATOMS: atom_id res chain seq x y z
N MET A 1 26.08 24.29 -38.21
CA MET A 1 25.02 23.57 -37.46
C MET A 1 23.82 24.49 -37.30
N ASP A 2 22.79 24.29 -38.11
CA ASP A 2 21.69 25.25 -38.30
C ASP A 2 20.85 25.45 -37.04
N ARG A 3 20.44 26.70 -36.76
CA ARG A 3 19.52 27.04 -35.64
C ARG A 3 18.27 26.14 -35.62
N LYS A 4 17.81 25.68 -36.78
CA LYS A 4 16.67 24.77 -36.94
C LYS A 4 16.95 23.37 -36.37
N ARG A 5 18.16 22.82 -36.58
CA ARG A 5 18.58 21.51 -36.06
C ARG A 5 18.72 21.52 -34.54
N ARG A 6 19.29 22.59 -33.97
CA ARG A 6 19.39 22.76 -32.51
C ARG A 6 18.02 22.80 -31.82
N LYS A 7 17.04 23.50 -32.41
CA LYS A 7 15.67 23.56 -31.89
C LYS A 7 14.98 22.18 -31.90
N ILE A 8 15.19 21.38 -32.96
CA ILE A 8 14.63 20.03 -33.07
C ILE A 8 15.25 19.09 -32.04
N SER A 9 16.57 19.14 -31.84
CA SER A 9 17.24 18.30 -30.83
C SER A 9 16.80 18.62 -29.41
N ILE A 10 16.57 19.90 -29.08
CA ILE A 10 16.06 20.31 -27.77
C ILE A 10 14.61 19.83 -27.59
N LEU A 11 13.77 19.97 -28.61
CA LEU A 11 12.38 19.49 -28.56
C LEU A 11 12.32 17.97 -28.33
N LEU A 12 13.15 17.19 -29.04
CA LEU A 12 13.23 15.74 -28.85
C LEU A 12 13.73 15.36 -27.45
N ALA A 13 14.76 16.04 -26.95
CA ALA A 13 15.27 15.80 -25.60
C ALA A 13 14.22 16.12 -24.52
N VAL A 14 13.43 17.18 -24.70
CA VAL A 14 12.32 17.53 -23.80
C VAL A 14 11.22 16.49 -23.86
N ILE A 15 10.85 16.00 -25.05
CA ILE A 15 9.83 14.95 -25.19
C ILE A 15 10.31 13.64 -24.55
N ILE A 16 11.58 13.27 -24.72
CA ILE A 16 12.18 12.08 -24.08
C ILE A 16 12.18 12.24 -22.55
N LEU A 17 12.55 13.42 -22.05
CA LEU A 17 12.53 13.72 -20.62
C LEU A 17 11.11 13.67 -20.04
N LEU A 18 10.11 14.24 -20.74
CA LEU A 18 8.71 14.19 -20.34
C LEU A 18 8.16 12.75 -20.36
N SER A 19 8.54 11.96 -21.37
CA SER A 19 8.15 10.54 -21.46
C SER A 19 8.78 9.72 -20.34
N PHE A 20 10.04 10.01 -19.98
CA PHE A 20 10.73 9.35 -18.87
C PHE A 20 10.12 9.70 -17.51
N LEU A 21 9.75 10.97 -17.28
CA LEU A 21 9.05 11.39 -16.07
C LEU A 21 7.67 10.73 -15.94
N ALA A 22 6.91 10.67 -17.04
CA ALA A 22 5.60 10.02 -17.06
C ALA A 22 5.70 8.49 -16.82
N TYR A 23 6.73 7.83 -17.38
CA TYR A 23 6.97 6.40 -17.19
C TYR A 23 7.24 6.04 -15.72
N ASN A 24 8.04 6.84 -15.01
CA ASN A 24 8.32 6.63 -13.59
C ASN A 24 7.10 6.88 -12.68
N SER A 25 6.09 7.61 -13.17
CA SER A 25 4.87 7.92 -12.43
C SER A 25 3.75 6.90 -12.59
N LYS A 26 3.98 5.80 -13.32
CA LYS A 26 2.99 4.72 -13.45
C LYS A 26 2.76 4.12 -12.07
N ALA A 27 1.73 4.61 -11.39
CA ALA A 27 1.29 4.11 -10.10
C ALA A 27 1.15 2.59 -10.22
N GLU A 28 1.82 1.85 -9.33
CA GLU A 28 1.43 0.47 -9.09
C GLU A 28 -0.08 0.48 -8.84
N ASP A 29 -0.82 -0.29 -9.65
CA ASP A 29 -2.24 -0.59 -9.42
C ASP A 29 -2.30 -1.39 -8.12
N ASN A 30 -2.17 -0.67 -7.02
CA ASN A 30 -2.20 -1.22 -5.70
C ASN A 30 -3.65 -1.46 -5.37
N TYR A 31 -3.97 -2.73 -5.16
CA TYR A 31 -5.28 -3.13 -4.69
C TYR A 31 -5.69 -2.29 -3.48
N ILE A 32 -6.90 -1.73 -3.54
CA ILE A 32 -7.50 -0.98 -2.44
C ILE A 32 -8.53 -1.89 -1.79
N ILE A 33 -8.38 -2.10 -0.49
CA ILE A 33 -9.26 -2.94 0.29
C ILE A 33 -10.68 -2.36 0.29
N GLY A 34 -11.63 -3.19 -0.09
CA GLY A 34 -13.07 -2.93 -0.12
C GLY A 34 -13.82 -3.53 1.06
N GLU A 35 -15.12 -3.27 1.11
CA GLU A 35 -16.04 -4.00 2.01
C GLU A 35 -16.20 -5.44 1.51
N GLU A 36 -16.51 -6.36 2.41
CA GLU A 36 -16.66 -7.80 2.15
C GLU A 36 -15.38 -8.54 1.71
N ASP A 37 -14.25 -7.83 1.61
CA ASP A 37 -12.95 -8.44 1.42
C ASP A 37 -12.58 -9.35 2.58
N VAL A 38 -11.92 -10.47 2.27
CA VAL A 38 -11.41 -11.40 3.26
C VAL A 38 -9.90 -11.25 3.33
N LEU A 39 -9.40 -10.82 4.48
CA LEU A 39 -7.98 -10.60 4.77
C LEU A 39 -7.47 -11.71 5.67
N ASP A 40 -6.27 -12.21 5.37
CA ASP A 40 -5.61 -13.23 6.19
C ASP A 40 -4.46 -12.59 6.97
N ILE A 41 -4.74 -12.20 8.21
CA ILE A 41 -3.77 -11.50 9.06
C ILE A 41 -2.92 -12.55 9.76
N PHE A 42 -1.64 -12.61 9.40
CA PHE A 42 -0.68 -13.53 9.99
C PHE A 42 0.38 -12.79 10.79
N VAL A 43 0.54 -13.14 12.06
CA VAL A 43 1.52 -12.56 12.99
C VAL A 43 2.55 -13.62 13.36
N TRP A 44 3.81 -13.41 12.96
CA TRP A 44 4.87 -14.36 13.24
C TRP A 44 5.06 -14.56 14.75
N ASN A 45 5.25 -15.82 15.15
CA ASN A 45 5.43 -16.24 16.55
C ASN A 45 4.27 -15.85 17.50
N ASN A 46 3.12 -15.41 16.96
CA ASN A 46 1.95 -14.98 17.73
C ASN A 46 0.65 -15.51 17.07
N PRO A 47 0.42 -16.84 17.07
CA PRO A 47 -0.73 -17.45 16.39
C PRO A 47 -2.08 -16.98 16.93
N ASP A 48 -2.16 -16.62 18.22
CA ASP A 48 -3.40 -16.12 18.84
C ASP A 48 -3.86 -14.77 18.26
N LEU A 49 -2.94 -14.00 17.68
CA LEU A 49 -3.21 -12.75 16.98
C LEU A 49 -3.51 -12.97 15.49
N SER A 50 -3.19 -14.15 14.96
CA SER A 50 -3.35 -14.48 13.54
C SER A 50 -4.78 -14.95 13.27
N ARG A 51 -5.43 -14.37 12.26
CA ARG A 51 -6.79 -14.75 11.87
C ARG A 51 -7.19 -14.24 10.50
N LYS A 52 -8.09 -15.00 9.89
CA LYS A 52 -8.87 -14.58 8.74
C LYS A 52 -10.05 -13.72 9.18
N VAL A 53 -10.15 -12.51 8.63
CA VAL A 53 -11.20 -11.53 8.95
C VAL A 53 -11.84 -10.99 7.69
N THR A 54 -13.13 -10.67 7.78
CA THR A 54 -13.86 -10.01 6.70
C THR A 54 -13.96 -8.52 7.00
N VAL A 55 -13.76 -7.67 5.99
CA VAL A 55 -13.97 -6.24 6.09
C VAL A 55 -15.47 -5.96 6.18
N ARG A 56 -15.89 -5.45 7.34
CA ARG A 56 -17.29 -5.13 7.63
C ARG A 56 -17.83 -4.02 6.71
N PRO A 57 -19.16 -3.83 6.60
CA PRO A 57 -19.76 -2.73 5.82
C PRO A 57 -19.37 -1.31 6.26
N ASP A 58 -18.90 -1.13 7.50
CA ASP A 58 -18.34 0.15 7.97
C ASP A 58 -16.86 0.35 7.54
N GLY A 59 -16.29 -0.65 6.90
CA GLY A 59 -14.90 -0.69 6.43
C GLY A 59 -13.88 -1.04 7.52
N MET A 60 -14.32 -1.60 8.65
CA MET A 60 -13.46 -2.01 9.76
C MET A 60 -13.18 -3.51 9.74
N ILE A 61 -12.06 -3.91 10.34
CA ILE A 61 -11.76 -5.30 10.74
C ILE A 61 -11.56 -5.36 12.26
N SER A 62 -11.87 -6.50 12.87
CA SER A 62 -11.75 -6.69 14.33
C SER A 62 -10.65 -7.70 14.65
N LEU A 63 -9.64 -7.28 15.42
CA LEU A 63 -8.50 -8.09 15.84
C LEU A 63 -8.34 -8.06 17.38
N PRO A 64 -7.69 -9.06 18.00
CA PRO A 64 -7.37 -9.04 19.42
C PRO A 64 -6.45 -7.86 19.76
N LEU A 65 -6.55 -7.37 20.99
CA LEU A 65 -5.74 -6.28 21.57
C LEU A 65 -5.99 -4.89 20.97
N VAL A 66 -6.24 -4.80 19.67
CA VAL A 66 -6.39 -3.52 18.95
C VAL A 66 -7.83 -3.21 18.54
N ASN A 67 -8.78 -4.12 18.84
CA ASN A 67 -10.20 -4.00 18.55
C ASN A 67 -10.44 -3.70 17.05
N ASP A 68 -11.18 -2.64 16.75
CA ASP A 68 -11.57 -2.26 15.40
C ASP A 68 -10.49 -1.39 14.73
N VAL A 69 -10.09 -1.79 13.53
CA VAL A 69 -9.09 -1.10 12.70
C VAL A 69 -9.69 -0.82 11.32
N LYS A 70 -9.53 0.42 10.85
CA LYS A 70 -9.99 0.83 9.51
C LYS A 70 -9.14 0.12 8.44
N ALA A 71 -9.79 -0.67 7.59
CA ALA A 71 -9.17 -1.37 6.47
C ALA A 71 -9.59 -0.79 5.11
N LYS A 72 -10.87 -0.43 4.97
CA LYS A 72 -11.40 0.12 3.72
C LYS A 72 -10.63 1.36 3.28
N GLY A 73 -10.26 1.39 1.99
CA GLY A 73 -9.53 2.49 1.39
C GLY A 73 -8.01 2.45 1.61
N LEU A 74 -7.51 1.45 2.33
CA LEU A 74 -6.08 1.20 2.46
C LEU A 74 -5.63 0.13 1.46
N THR A 75 -4.35 0.17 1.09
CA THR A 75 -3.69 -0.97 0.46
C THR A 75 -3.30 -1.99 1.54
N PRO A 76 -3.07 -3.27 1.19
CA PRO A 76 -2.58 -4.27 2.16
C PRO A 76 -1.31 -3.82 2.89
N MET A 77 -0.37 -3.19 2.19
CA MET A 77 0.83 -2.61 2.81
C MET A 77 0.51 -1.48 3.80
N ALA A 78 -0.41 -0.60 3.45
CA ALA A 78 -0.80 0.49 4.35
C ALA A 78 -1.50 -0.06 5.60
N LEU A 79 -2.38 -1.05 5.45
CA LEU A 79 -3.02 -1.73 6.58
C LEU A 79 -1.99 -2.45 7.46
N ARG A 80 -1.02 -3.17 6.87
CA ARG A 80 0.10 -3.80 7.60
C ARG A 80 0.81 -2.78 8.49
N ASN A 81 1.15 -1.60 7.96
CA ASN A 81 1.84 -0.56 8.73
C ASN A 81 0.99 -0.03 9.89
N VAL A 82 -0.32 0.15 9.68
CA VAL A 82 -1.26 0.54 10.74
C VAL A 82 -1.33 -0.52 11.84
N LEU A 83 -1.39 -1.81 11.47
CA LEU A 83 -1.44 -2.92 12.41
C LEU A 83 -0.14 -3.07 13.21
N ILE A 84 1.03 -2.96 12.56
CA ILE A 84 2.33 -2.96 13.25
C ILE A 84 2.35 -1.88 14.33
N LYS A 85 1.96 -0.65 13.99
CA LYS A 85 1.98 0.47 14.93
C LYS A 85 1.05 0.26 16.14
N LYS A 86 -0.10 -0.36 15.94
CA LYS A 86 -1.06 -0.62 17.01
C LYS A 86 -0.68 -1.82 17.88
N LEU A 87 -0.12 -2.87 17.28
CA LEU A 87 0.24 -4.10 17.98
C LEU A 87 1.62 -4.02 18.66
N SER A 88 2.50 -3.10 18.26
CA SER A 88 3.81 -2.91 18.89
C SER A 88 3.73 -2.44 20.35
N GLU A 89 2.58 -1.93 20.80
CA GLU A 89 2.35 -1.62 22.22
C GLU A 89 2.21 -2.87 23.10
N PHE A 90 1.96 -4.03 22.48
CA PHE A 90 1.68 -5.29 23.17
C PHE A 90 2.71 -6.40 22.87
N VAL A 91 3.51 -6.25 21.81
CA VAL A 91 4.48 -7.25 21.36
C VAL A 91 5.78 -6.56 20.93
N GLU A 92 6.91 -6.99 21.52
CA GLU A 92 8.22 -6.33 21.34
C GLU A 92 8.81 -6.46 19.93
N THR A 93 8.59 -7.60 19.26
CA THR A 93 9.05 -7.84 17.88
C THR A 93 7.91 -8.42 17.06
N LEU A 94 7.57 -7.74 15.96
CA LEU A 94 6.37 -8.04 15.20
C LEU A 94 6.70 -8.12 13.70
N ASP A 95 6.50 -9.30 13.12
CA ASP A 95 6.43 -9.49 11.67
C ASP A 95 5.00 -9.93 11.29
N LEU A 96 4.42 -9.24 10.31
CA LEU A 96 2.99 -9.26 10.01
C LEU A 96 2.73 -9.39 8.52
N THR A 97 1.86 -10.29 8.08
CA THR A 97 1.37 -10.32 6.68
C THR A 97 -0.13 -10.08 6.64
N VAL A 98 -0.60 -9.43 5.57
CA VAL A 98 -2.00 -9.01 5.33
C VAL A 98 -2.41 -9.45 3.94
#